data_AF-A0A4Q3W9B1-F1
#
_entry.id   AF-A0A4Q3W9B1-F1
#
_cell.length_a   1.000
_cell.length_b   1.000
_cell.length_c   1.000
_cell.angle_alpha   90.00
_cell.angle_beta   90.00
_cell.angle_gamma   90.00
#
_symmetry.space_group_name_H-M   'P 1'
#
loop_
_entity.id
_entity.type
_entity.pdbx_description
1 polymer ?
#
loop_
_entity_poly.entity_id
_entity_poly.type
_entity_poly.pdbx_seq_one_letter_code
_entity_poly.pdbx_strand_id
1 'polypeptide(L)'
;MKKTMLLCLTWISVLCGVLAGCTTDKETLLPHGEHTMLDIWNDAGSQGTQQQLLDARQQLRRPLVQADFAVALQEPYTRTAANEIHNLFPRLPNPDLVLY
;
A
#
# COMPACT_ATOMS: atom_id res chain seq x y z
N MET A 1 7.64 -40.05 34.40
CA MET A 1 6.76 -38.88 34.63
C MET A 1 7.52 -37.55 34.76
N LYS A 2 8.57 -37.44 35.59
CA LYS A 2 9.32 -36.19 35.75
C LYS A 2 10.07 -35.74 34.47
N LYS A 3 10.60 -36.71 33.72
CA LYS A 3 11.36 -36.47 32.47
C LYS A 3 10.49 -35.97 31.32
N THR A 4 9.26 -36.47 31.19
CA THR A 4 8.27 -36.01 30.20
C THR A 4 7.73 -34.62 30.56
N MET A 5 7.57 -34.32 31.85
CA MET A 5 7.16 -32.99 32.33
C MET A 5 8.24 -31.93 32.08
N LEU A 6 9.52 -32.27 32.30
CA LEU A 6 10.66 -31.41 31.97
C LEU A 6 10.77 -31.15 30.46
N LEU A 7 10.58 -32.17 29.63
CA LEU A 7 10.60 -32.04 28.17
C LEU A 7 9.47 -31.13 27.63
N CYS A 8 8.29 -31.24 28.23
CA CYS A 8 7.15 -30.39 27.87
C CYS A 8 7.41 -28.92 28.26
N LEU A 9 7.97 -28.69 29.46
CA LEU A 9 8.32 -27.34 29.94
C LEU A 9 9.39 -26.68 29.06
N THR A 10 10.40 -27.45 28.62
CA THR A 10 11.42 -26.92 27.70
C THR A 10 10.83 -26.59 26.33
N TRP A 11 9.86 -27.37 25.85
CA TRP A 11 9.24 -27.12 24.56
C TRP A 11 8.33 -25.89 24.58
N ILE A 12 7.60 -25.68 25.69
CA ILE A 12 6.78 -24.50 25.92
C ILE A 12 7.65 -23.23 26.02
N SER A 13 8.80 -23.32 26.67
CA SER A 13 9.77 -22.20 26.75
C SER A 13 10.31 -21.81 25.37
N VAL A 14 10.70 -22.80 24.55
CA VAL A 14 11.16 -22.57 23.17
C VAL A 14 10.05 -21.99 22.31
N LEU A 15 8.80 -22.47 22.44
CA LEU A 15 7.65 -21.94 21.72
C LEU A 15 7.37 -20.47 22.09
N CYS A 16 7.41 -20.12 23.38
CA CYS A 16 7.29 -18.73 23.83
C CYS A 16 8.42 -17.83 23.32
N GLY A 17 9.66 -18.35 23.21
CA GLY A 17 10.79 -17.60 22.68
C GLY A 17 10.65 -17.24 21.20
N VAL A 18 10.05 -18.11 20.39
CA VAL A 18 9.79 -17.82 18.96
C VAL A 18 8.60 -16.86 18.79
N LEU A 19 7.64 -16.88 19.73
CA LEU A 19 6.50 -15.95 19.75
C LEU A 19 6.85 -14.57 20.33
N ALA A 20 7.98 -14.44 21.03
CA ALA A 20 8.53 -13.18 21.50
C ALA A 20 9.15 -12.39 20.33
N GLY A 21 8.29 -11.97 19.39
CA GLY A 21 8.41 -10.81 18.52
C GLY A 21 9.70 -10.59 17.71
N CYS A 22 9.54 -10.40 16.40
CA CYS A 22 10.38 -9.45 15.67
C CYS A 22 10.10 -8.04 16.23
N THR A 23 10.60 -7.75 17.43
CA THR A 23 10.52 -6.42 18.04
C THR A 23 11.47 -5.51 17.28
N THR A 24 10.92 -4.74 16.34
CA THR A 24 11.67 -3.64 15.73
C THR A 24 11.90 -2.58 16.81
N ASP A 25 13.17 -2.27 17.09
CA ASP A 25 13.51 -1.26 18.09
C ASP A 25 13.13 0.13 17.57
N LYS A 26 12.34 0.87 18.35
CA LYS A 26 11.80 2.17 17.95
C LYS A 26 12.91 3.18 17.71
N GLU A 27 13.95 3.18 18.53
CA GLU A 27 15.06 4.14 18.42
C GLU A 27 15.90 3.86 17.17
N THR A 28 15.92 2.61 16.69
CA THR A 28 16.59 2.24 15.44
C THR A 28 15.78 2.62 14.20
N LEU A 29 14.45 2.63 14.28
CA LEU A 29 13.57 2.93 13.16
C LEU A 29 13.28 4.43 13.04
N LEU A 30 13.15 5.13 14.17
CA LEU A 30 12.84 6.55 14.27
C LEU A 30 13.74 7.22 15.33
N PRO A 31 15.04 7.42 15.02
CA PRO A 31 15.96 8.05 15.96
C PRO A 31 15.49 9.47 16.28
N HIS A 32 15.52 9.82 17.56
CA HIS A 32 15.23 11.16 18.04
C HIS A 32 16.50 12.03 17.96
N GLY A 33 16.43 13.24 17.36
CA GLY A 33 17.57 14.18 17.32
C GLY A 33 17.74 14.93 16.00
N GLU A 34 18.98 15.02 15.51
CA GLU A 34 19.44 15.83 14.35
C GLU A 34 18.96 15.32 12.99
N HIS A 35 18.37 14.13 12.92
CA HIS A 35 17.88 13.56 11.66
C HIS A 35 16.54 14.18 11.28
N THR A 36 16.51 14.81 10.11
CA THR A 36 15.25 15.28 9.52
C THR A 36 14.42 14.09 9.04
N MET A 37 13.09 14.23 8.96
CA MET A 37 12.22 13.17 8.41
C MET A 37 12.58 12.78 6.97
N LEU A 38 13.18 13.70 6.20
CA LEU A 38 13.66 13.43 4.86
C LEU A 38 14.90 12.53 4.88
N ASP A 39 15.79 12.72 5.85
CA ASP A 39 16.98 11.90 6.06
C ASP A 39 16.58 10.46 6.42
N ILE A 40 15.64 10.31 7.36
CA ILE A 40 15.06 9.02 7.74
C ILE A 40 14.38 8.32 6.55
N TRP A 41 13.65 9.07 5.72
CA TRP A 41 12.99 8.51 4.53
C TRP A 41 14.01 8.02 3.50
N ASN A 42 15.07 8.78 3.27
CA ASN A 42 16.13 8.39 2.35
C ASN A 42 16.91 7.19 2.91
N ASP A 43 17.26 7.16 4.19
CA ASP A 43 18.02 6.04 4.76
C ASP A 43 17.21 4.74 4.82
N ALA A 44 15.94 4.80 5.24
CA ALA A 44 15.07 3.62 5.28
C ALA A 44 14.64 3.17 3.87
N GLY A 45 14.58 4.11 2.91
CA GLY A 45 14.01 3.89 1.59
C GLY A 45 15.01 3.70 0.44
N SER A 46 16.25 4.17 0.52
CA SER A 46 17.00 4.48 -0.72
C SER A 46 17.98 3.44 -1.25
N GLN A 47 18.50 2.48 -0.47
CA GLN A 47 19.66 1.70 -0.97
C GLN A 47 19.59 0.17 -0.95
N GLY A 48 18.43 -0.43 -0.68
CA GLY A 48 18.28 -1.89 -0.87
C GLY A 48 16.89 -2.44 -0.55
N THR A 49 16.14 -1.74 0.30
CA THR A 49 14.77 -2.11 0.65
C THR A 49 13.79 -1.86 -0.48
N GLN A 50 14.01 -0.86 -1.35
CA GLN A 50 13.05 -0.55 -2.41
C GLN A 50 12.91 -1.65 -3.46
N GLN A 51 14.00 -2.27 -3.90
CA GLN A 51 13.93 -3.40 -4.83
C GLN A 51 13.26 -4.61 -4.17
N GLN A 52 13.67 -4.95 -2.95
CA GLN A 52 13.05 -6.03 -2.19
C GLN A 52 11.55 -5.78 -1.91
N LEU A 53 11.16 -4.53 -1.66
CA LEU A 53 9.76 -4.13 -1.50
C LEU A 53 9.00 -4.19 -2.83
N LEU A 54 9.62 -3.83 -3.95
CA LEU A 54 9.01 -3.98 -5.27
C LEU A 54 8.82 -5.46 -5.60
N ASP A 55 9.81 -6.31 -5.34
CA ASP A 55 9.72 -7.76 -5.54
C ASP A 55 8.64 -8.38 -4.66
N ALA A 56 8.58 -8.01 -3.37
CA ALA A 56 7.52 -8.46 -2.46
C ALA A 56 6.13 -7.99 -2.94
N ARG A 57 6.01 -6.75 -3.41
CA ARG A 57 4.75 -6.25 -4.01
C ARG A 57 4.38 -7.01 -5.27
N GLN A 58 5.36 -7.37 -6.11
CA GLN A 58 5.13 -8.17 -7.30
C GLN A 58 4.66 -9.59 -6.96
N GLN A 59 5.25 -10.22 -5.93
CA GLN A 59 4.83 -11.54 -5.44
C GLN A 59 3.39 -11.55 -4.91
N LEU A 60 2.97 -10.47 -4.24
CA LEU A 60 1.60 -10.31 -3.73
C LEU A 60 0.60 -9.91 -4.81
N ARG A 61 1.06 -9.44 -5.97
CA ARG A 61 0.19 -9.03 -7.07
C ARG A 61 -0.35 -10.28 -7.76
N ARG A 62 -1.66 -10.52 -7.67
CA ARG A 62 -2.33 -11.49 -8.53
C ARG A 62 -2.11 -11.08 -10.00
N PRO A 63 -1.61 -11.96 -10.88
CA PRO A 63 -1.48 -11.65 -12.29
C PRO A 63 -2.87 -11.33 -12.85
N LEU A 64 -2.99 -10.17 -13.51
CA LEU A 64 -4.21 -9.82 -14.23
C LEU A 64 -4.35 -10.80 -15.39
N VAL A 65 -5.46 -11.54 -15.44
CA VAL A 65 -5.76 -12.47 -16.53
C VAL A 65 -6.34 -11.66 -17.69
N GLN A 66 -6.18 -12.11 -18.93
CA GLN A 66 -6.69 -11.44 -20.14
C GLN A 66 -8.15 -10.95 -20.00
N ALA A 67 -8.99 -11.70 -19.27
CA ALA A 67 -10.38 -11.35 -18.97
C ALA A 67 -10.54 -10.11 -18.06
N ASP A 68 -9.60 -9.84 -17.15
CA ASP A 68 -9.62 -8.67 -16.26
C ASP A 68 -9.38 -7.36 -17.03
N PHE A 69 -8.60 -7.43 -18.13
CA PHE A 69 -8.42 -6.29 -19.04
C PHE A 69 -9.69 -5.98 -19.83
N ALA A 70 -10.49 -7.00 -20.15
CA ALA A 70 -11.78 -6.81 -20.81
C ALA A 70 -12.78 -6.10 -19.88
N VAL A 71 -12.80 -6.45 -18.58
CA VAL A 71 -13.65 -5.75 -17.58
C VAL A 71 -13.23 -4.28 -17.42
N ALA A 72 -11.93 -3.99 -17.43
CA ALA A 72 -11.43 -2.60 -17.39
C ALA A 72 -11.75 -1.79 -18.66
N LEU A 73 -11.97 -2.46 -19.81
CA LEU A 73 -12.35 -1.83 -21.08
C LEU A 73 -13.86 -1.79 -21.32
N GLN A 74 -14.66 -2.65 -20.65
CA GLN A 74 -16.10 -2.80 -20.89
C GLN A 74 -17.02 -2.11 -19.90
N GLU A 75 -16.50 -1.45 -18.87
CA GLU A 75 -17.29 -0.54 -18.04
C GLU A 75 -16.91 0.93 -18.32
N PRO A 76 -17.32 1.54 -19.44
CA PRO A 76 -17.44 2.99 -19.51
C PRO A 76 -18.63 3.40 -18.64
N TYR A 77 -18.49 3.27 -17.32
CA TYR A 77 -19.44 3.83 -16.37
C TYR A 77 -19.33 5.36 -16.46
N THR A 78 -20.09 5.92 -17.41
CA THR A 78 -20.71 7.26 -17.40
C THR A 78 -19.87 8.50 -17.04
N ARG A 79 -18.54 8.40 -17.00
CA ARG A 79 -17.61 9.52 -16.77
C ARG A 79 -16.70 9.76 -17.96
N THR A 80 -17.26 10.27 -19.05
CA THR A 80 -16.44 11.00 -20.02
C THR A 80 -16.40 12.46 -19.59
N ALA A 81 -15.23 13.10 -19.68
CA ALA A 81 -15.09 14.52 -19.36
C ALA A 81 -16.11 15.40 -20.10
N ALA A 82 -16.48 15.02 -21.33
CA ALA A 82 -17.52 15.69 -22.11
C ALA A 82 -18.91 15.66 -21.44
N ASN A 83 -19.31 14.50 -20.88
CA ASN A 83 -20.60 14.35 -20.23
C ASN A 83 -20.63 15.09 -18.88
N GLU A 84 -19.50 15.11 -18.17
CA GLU A 84 -19.36 15.89 -16.93
C GLU A 84 -19.45 17.40 -17.20
N ILE A 85 -18.76 17.90 -18.24
CA ILE A 85 -18.82 19.31 -18.62
C ILE A 85 -20.25 19.73 -18.98
N HIS A 86 -20.99 18.91 -19.73
CA HIS A 86 -22.37 19.23 -20.11
C HIS A 86 -23.33 19.28 -18.92
N ASN A 87 -23.18 18.36 -17.96
CA ASN A 87 -24.02 18.30 -16.76
C ASN A 87 -23.68 19.39 -15.73
N LEU A 88 -22.40 19.73 -15.56
CA LEU A 88 -21.96 20.76 -14.61
C LEU A 88 -22.15 22.18 -15.15
N PHE A 89 -22.10 22.36 -16.47
CA PHE A 89 -22.19 23.66 -17.13
C PHE A 89 -23.34 23.69 -18.15
N PRO A 90 -24.61 23.67 -17.71
CA PRO A 90 -25.75 23.81 -18.61
C PRO A 90 -25.68 25.15 -19.33
N ARG A 91 -25.71 25.11 -20.67
CA ARG A 91 -25.73 26.33 -21.50
C ARG A 91 -27.15 26.83 -21.65
N LEU A 92 -27.32 28.15 -21.72
CA LEU A 92 -28.60 28.76 -22.08
C LEU A 92 -28.99 28.35 -23.51
N PRO A 93 -30.29 28.15 -23.81
CA PRO A 93 -30.75 27.66 -25.11
C PRO A 93 -30.49 28.61 -26.29
N ASN A 94 -29.95 29.81 -26.08
CA ASN A 94 -29.55 30.73 -27.14
C ASN A 94 -28.35 31.58 -26.70
N PRO A 95 -27.10 31.24 -27.07
CA PRO A 95 -25.89 31.84 -26.50
C PRO A 95 -25.43 33.15 -27.19
N ASP A 96 -26.01 33.53 -28.33
CA ASP A 96 -25.58 34.72 -29.06
C ASP A 96 -26.32 35.96 -28.54
N LEU A 97 -25.76 36.58 -27.50
CA LEU A 97 -26.19 37.90 -27.08
C LEU A 97 -25.56 38.95 -28.01
N VAL A 98 -26.25 39.24 -29.11
CA VAL A 98 -25.88 40.35 -30.00
C VAL A 98 -26.25 41.66 -29.30
N LEU A 99 -25.26 42.37 -28.77
CA LEU A 99 -25.43 43.74 -28.31
C LEU A 99 -25.23 44.67 -29.51
N TYR A 100 -26.26 45.47 -29.84
CA TYR A 100 -26.16 46.56 -30.82
C TYR A 100 -25.51 47.80 -30.20
#